data_AF-A0A7J7LAR1-F1
#
_entry.id   AF-A0A7J7LAR1-F1
#
_cell.length_a   1.000
_cell.length_b   1.000
_cell.length_c   1.000
_cell.angle_alpha   90.00
_cell.angle_beta   90.00
_cell.angle_gamma   90.00
#
_symmetry.space_group_name_H-M   'P 1'
#
loop_
_entity.id
_entity.type
_entity.pdbx_description
1 polymer ?
#
loop_
_entity_poly.entity_id
_entity_poly.type
_entity_poly.pdbx_seq_one_letter_code
_entity_poly.pdbx_strand_id
1 'polypeptide(L)'
;MEVKMDSIIPSEVRAIVNLVECLASEIDAKNQKLEEMECKYNEISASLRKAVEEKDVLYQNYTEEMRRMQCVLHDHSLRVPQEIEKFKLVLDSRMEELAKRASELKKREMQNDLDRKKLIIEKRKNAITSQSLQTTMLQQKEAYEYAFRVLEDERNVMKIQTLRMGILERKRSCEYALRTSEDQQEIIDDEDEKLNGLKNELGEVVYLAVTTALMEINDYNPSGRFIIPELWNFREGKRATLKEAISFLLGQLKSTLKRKR
;
A
#
# COMPACT_ATOMS: atom_id res chain seq x y z
N MET A 1 82.28 156.12 19.07
CA MET A 1 80.82 156.29 19.08
C MET A 1 80.23 154.96 18.66
N GLU A 2 79.31 154.31 19.32
CA GLU A 2 78.57 154.46 20.56
C GLU A 2 78.00 153.04 20.77
N VAL A 3 78.50 152.33 21.77
CA VAL A 3 77.74 151.90 22.96
C VAL A 3 77.37 150.42 22.88
N LYS A 4 77.94 149.70 23.84
CA LYS A 4 77.67 148.33 24.29
C LYS A 4 76.18 147.96 24.24
N MET A 5 75.90 146.76 23.73
CA MET A 5 74.81 145.92 24.25
C MET A 5 75.22 144.45 24.12
N ASP A 6 76.38 144.10 24.70
CA ASP A 6 76.52 142.79 25.31
C ASP A 6 75.44 142.72 26.39
N SER A 7 74.29 142.12 26.08
CA SER A 7 73.33 141.73 27.11
C SER A 7 73.96 140.56 27.86
N ILE A 8 74.81 140.90 28.83
CA ILE A 8 75.24 140.03 29.90
C ILE A 8 73.95 139.56 30.56
N ILE A 9 73.48 138.37 30.18
CA ILE A 9 72.46 137.66 30.95
C ILE A 9 73.07 137.52 32.35
N PRO A 10 72.49 138.14 33.40
CA PRO A 10 73.04 138.07 34.75
C PRO A 10 73.28 136.61 35.12
N SER A 11 74.38 136.28 35.82
CA SER A 11 74.70 134.89 36.19
C SER A 11 73.54 134.18 36.90
N GLU A 12 72.71 134.95 37.60
CA GLU A 12 71.46 134.53 38.23
C GLU A 12 70.42 134.04 37.23
N VAL A 13 70.22 134.71 36.09
CA VAL A 13 69.29 134.28 35.04
C VAL A 13 69.76 132.99 34.38
N ARG A 14 71.08 132.82 34.20
CA ARG A 14 71.65 131.55 33.68
C ARG A 14 71.46 130.37 34.65
N ALA A 15 71.59 130.62 35.95
CA ALA A 15 71.33 129.61 36.98
C ALA A 15 69.85 129.21 37.05
N ILE A 16 68.94 130.18 36.92
CA ILE A 16 67.49 129.94 36.86
C ILE A 16 67.14 129.13 35.61
N VAL A 17 67.69 129.48 34.44
CA VAL A 17 67.47 128.74 33.18
C VAL A 17 67.93 127.28 33.31
N ASN A 18 69.12 127.03 33.87
CA ASN A 18 69.61 125.66 34.10
C ASN A 18 68.73 124.88 35.08
N LEU A 19 68.23 125.52 36.15
CA LEU A 19 67.32 124.87 37.09
C LEU A 19 65.99 124.51 36.43
N VAL A 20 65.44 125.41 35.61
CA VAL A 20 64.21 125.15 34.83
C VAL A 20 64.42 124.00 33.85
N GLU A 21 65.57 123.93 33.18
CA GLU A 21 65.89 122.84 32.24
C GLU A 21 66.07 121.48 32.94
N CYS A 22 66.71 121.47 34.12
CA CYS A 22 66.80 120.27 34.97
C CYS A 22 65.42 119.80 35.48
N LEU A 23 64.58 120.74 35.94
CA LEU A 23 63.22 120.42 36.40
C LEU A 23 62.33 119.91 35.26
N ALA A 24 62.45 120.50 34.07
CA ALA A 24 61.76 120.03 32.87
C ALA A 24 62.17 118.60 32.52
N SER A 25 63.47 118.30 32.55
CA SER A 25 64.00 116.95 32.30
C SER A 25 63.48 115.92 33.32
N GLU A 26 63.35 116.30 34.59
CA GLU A 26 62.80 115.42 35.64
C GLU A 26 61.28 115.21 35.47
N ILE A 27 60.55 116.25 35.06
CA ILE A 27 59.13 116.16 34.71
C ILE A 27 58.93 115.20 33.54
N ASP A 28 59.74 115.32 32.48
CA ASP A 28 59.67 114.44 31.31
C ASP A 28 59.97 112.98 31.67
N ALA A 29 61.00 112.74 32.48
CA ALA A 29 61.34 111.40 32.96
C ALA A 29 60.19 110.79 33.81
N LYS A 30 59.54 111.59 34.67
CA LYS A 30 58.38 111.15 35.45
C LYS A 30 57.16 110.89 34.57
N ASN A 31 56.90 111.73 33.57
CA ASN A 31 55.82 111.53 32.61
C ASN A 31 56.02 110.26 31.80
N GLN A 32 57.22 110.02 31.28
CA GLN A 32 57.55 108.78 30.56
C GLN A 32 57.36 107.55 31.46
N LYS A 33 57.75 107.62 32.73
CA LYS A 33 57.53 106.53 33.69
C LYS A 33 56.04 106.28 33.94
N LEU A 34 55.25 107.34 34.02
CA LEU A 34 53.80 107.25 34.19
C LEU A 34 53.16 106.54 32.98
N GLU A 35 53.55 106.92 31.76
CA GLU A 35 53.08 106.28 30.51
C GLU A 35 53.44 104.79 30.44
N GLU A 36 54.67 104.42 30.82
CA GLU A 36 55.07 103.01 30.89
C GLU A 36 54.22 102.22 31.89
N MET A 37 53.94 102.80 33.06
CA MET A 37 53.12 102.17 34.08
C MET A 37 51.66 102.02 33.63
N GLU A 38 51.14 103.01 32.91
CA GLU A 38 49.81 102.97 32.32
C GLU A 38 49.70 101.89 31.23
N CYS A 39 50.69 101.80 30.33
CA CYS A 39 50.76 100.73 29.32
C CYS A 39 50.75 99.34 29.98
N LYS A 40 51.62 99.12 30.98
CA LYS A 40 51.69 97.85 31.72
C LYS A 40 50.39 97.53 32.45
N TYR A 41 49.77 98.53 33.07
CA TYR A 41 48.48 98.38 33.73
C TYR A 41 47.41 97.91 32.72
N ASN A 42 47.36 98.55 31.55
CA ASN A 42 46.41 98.20 30.49
C ASN A 42 46.66 96.79 29.93
N GLU A 43 47.92 96.41 29.71
CA GLU A 43 48.30 95.06 29.26
C GLU A 43 47.90 93.98 30.27
N ILE A 44 48.18 94.21 31.56
CA ILE A 44 47.81 93.30 32.64
C ILE A 44 46.28 93.21 32.76
N SER A 45 45.58 94.36 32.69
CA SER A 45 44.12 94.43 32.73
C SER A 45 43.47 93.66 31.56
N ALA A 46 43.99 93.81 30.34
CA ALA A 46 43.51 93.07 29.17
C ALA A 46 43.78 91.57 29.29
N SER A 47 44.97 91.18 29.75
CA SER A 47 45.33 89.77 29.97
C SER A 47 44.45 89.12 31.04
N LEU A 48 44.19 89.83 32.14
CA LEU A 48 43.30 89.38 33.21
C LEU A 48 41.87 89.21 32.71
N ARG A 49 41.36 90.18 31.93
CA ARG A 49 40.02 90.10 31.34
C ARG A 49 39.87 88.87 30.46
N LYS A 50 40.84 88.61 29.59
CA LYS A 50 40.86 87.43 28.74
C LYS A 50 40.86 86.14 29.55
N ALA A 51 41.68 86.06 30.61
CA ALA A 51 41.72 84.89 31.48
C ALA A 51 40.39 84.65 32.22
N VAL A 52 39.69 85.73 32.62
CA VAL A 52 38.36 85.63 33.23
C VAL A 52 37.33 85.12 32.22
N GLU A 53 37.34 85.63 30.98
CA GLU A 53 36.44 85.18 29.91
C GLU A 53 36.69 83.70 29.57
N GLU A 54 37.95 83.28 29.41
CA GLU A 54 38.32 81.88 29.16
C GLU A 54 37.85 80.96 30.30
N LYS A 55 38.04 81.39 31.55
CA LYS A 55 37.54 80.68 32.73
C LYS A 55 36.02 80.53 32.69
N ASP A 56 35.28 81.58 32.36
CA ASP A 56 33.82 81.55 32.32
C ASP A 56 33.29 80.64 31.20
N VAL A 57 33.91 80.67 30.01
CA VAL A 57 33.61 79.73 28.91
C VAL A 57 33.88 78.28 29.32
N LEU A 58 35.01 78.01 29.99
CA LEU A 58 35.32 76.67 30.48
C LEU A 58 34.28 76.16 31.48
N TYR A 59 33.83 77.00 32.42
CA TYR A 59 32.78 76.64 33.37
C TYR A 59 31.43 76.38 32.70
N GLN A 60 31.08 77.16 31.67
CA GLN A 60 29.86 76.92 30.88
C GLN A 60 29.93 75.58 30.15
N ASN A 61 31.03 75.30 29.45
CA ASN A 61 31.24 74.03 28.74
C ASN A 61 31.18 72.82 29.69
N TYR A 62 31.84 72.91 30.84
CA TYR A 62 31.79 71.85 31.85
C TYR A 62 30.36 71.60 32.35
N THR A 63 29.60 72.67 32.62
CA THR A 63 28.21 72.57 33.09
C THR A 63 27.28 71.96 32.04
N GLU A 64 27.47 72.34 30.77
CA GLU A 64 26.72 71.75 29.66
C GLU A 64 27.04 70.28 29.45
N GLU A 65 28.31 69.88 29.52
CA GLU A 65 28.71 68.47 29.40
C GLU A 65 28.15 67.63 30.55
N MET A 66 28.15 68.15 31.77
CA MET A 66 27.48 67.49 32.90
C MET A 66 25.99 67.29 32.64
N ARG A 67 25.32 68.28 32.04
CA ARG A 67 23.90 68.17 31.67
C ARG A 67 23.68 67.14 30.56
N ARG A 68 24.51 67.12 29.52
CA ARG A 68 24.46 66.14 28.42
C ARG A 68 24.63 64.72 28.94
N MET A 69 25.63 64.50 29.81
CA MET A 69 25.85 63.20 30.44
C MET A 69 24.64 62.75 31.26
N GLN A 70 24.02 63.65 32.03
CA GLN A 70 22.80 63.35 32.78
C GLN A 70 21.62 63.00 31.85
N CYS A 71 21.43 63.72 30.75
CA CYS A 71 20.37 63.44 29.78
C CYS A 71 20.53 62.03 29.16
N VAL A 72 21.75 61.65 28.76
CA VAL A 72 22.02 60.32 28.18
C VAL A 72 21.76 59.21 29.20
N LEU A 73 22.22 59.38 30.44
CA LEU A 73 21.95 58.42 31.51
C LEU A 73 20.46 58.26 31.78
N HIS A 74 19.72 59.38 31.82
CA HIS A 74 18.28 59.35 32.05
C HIS A 74 17.50 58.71 30.89
N ASP A 75 17.85 59.04 29.64
CA ASP A 75 17.25 58.44 28.44
C ASP A 75 17.47 56.92 28.41
N HIS A 76 18.70 56.46 28.66
CA HIS A 76 18.98 55.02 28.76
C HIS A 76 18.21 54.35 29.90
N SER A 77 18.16 54.99 31.07
CA SER A 77 17.41 54.49 32.24
C SER A 77 15.91 54.37 31.99
N LEU A 78 15.34 55.12 31.04
CA LEU A 78 13.94 55.04 30.67
C LEU A 78 13.69 54.07 29.51
N ARG A 79 14.55 54.11 28.48
CA ARG A 79 14.37 53.32 27.26
C ARG A 79 14.51 51.82 27.50
N VAL A 80 15.55 51.41 28.24
CA VAL A 80 15.82 49.99 28.47
C VAL A 80 14.68 49.29 29.21
N PRO A 81 14.13 49.82 30.32
CA PRO A 81 12.96 49.23 30.96
C PRO A 81 11.73 49.14 30.06
N GLN A 82 11.47 50.17 29.24
CA GLN A 82 10.35 50.16 28.30
C GLN A 82 10.49 49.05 27.24
N GLU A 83 11.70 48.83 26.72
CA GLU A 83 11.96 47.73 25.78
C GLU A 83 11.82 46.36 26.44
N ILE A 84 12.33 46.20 27.66
CA ILE A 84 12.17 44.96 28.45
C ILE A 84 10.68 44.67 28.68
N GLU A 85 9.88 45.67 29.02
CA GLU A 85 8.44 45.51 29.22
C GLU A 85 7.72 45.11 27.92
N LYS A 86 8.06 45.74 26.78
CA LYS A 86 7.53 45.35 25.47
C LYS A 86 7.87 43.89 25.14
N PHE A 87 9.12 43.47 25.34
CA PHE A 87 9.52 42.08 25.08
C PHE A 87 8.81 41.10 26.01
N LYS A 88 8.65 41.46 27.29
CA LYS A 88 7.91 40.65 28.26
C LYS A 88 6.46 40.43 27.81
N LEU A 89 5.76 41.48 27.38
CA LEU A 89 4.39 41.38 26.87
C LEU A 89 4.29 40.45 25.65
N VAL A 90 5.24 40.54 24.72
CA VAL A 90 5.29 39.66 23.54
C VAL A 90 5.51 38.19 23.95
N LEU A 91 6.42 37.95 24.89
CA LEU A 91 6.69 36.61 25.42
C LEU A 91 5.45 36.03 26.11
N ASP A 92 4.77 36.82 26.95
CA ASP A 92 3.55 36.40 27.65
C ASP A 92 2.43 36.04 26.66
N SER A 93 2.20 36.89 25.65
CA SER A 93 1.22 36.61 24.58
C SER A 93 1.58 35.32 23.82
N ARG A 94 2.86 35.10 23.53
CA ARG A 94 3.32 33.91 22.80
C ARG A 94 3.18 32.64 23.64
N MET A 95 3.48 32.70 24.93
CA MET A 95 3.26 31.59 25.86
C MET A 95 1.79 31.20 25.92
N GLU A 96 0.89 32.18 26.00
CA GLU A 96 -0.56 31.95 26.01
C GLU A 96 -1.06 31.29 24.70
N GLU A 97 -0.57 31.75 23.54
CA GLU A 97 -0.85 31.10 22.25
C GLU A 97 -0.39 29.64 22.21
N LEU A 98 0.82 29.36 22.69
CA LEU A 98 1.37 28.01 22.73
C LEU A 98 0.58 27.11 23.67
N ALA A 99 0.16 27.63 24.84
CA ALA A 99 -0.70 26.91 25.77
C ALA A 99 -2.06 26.54 25.12
N LYS A 100 -2.69 27.49 24.40
CA LYS A 100 -3.92 27.24 23.63
C LYS A 100 -3.71 26.15 22.58
N ARG A 101 -2.65 26.23 21.76
CA ARG A 101 -2.32 25.23 20.76
C ARG A 101 -2.06 23.85 21.37
N ALA A 102 -1.35 23.77 22.50
CA ALA A 102 -1.11 22.52 23.20
C ALA A 102 -2.41 21.86 23.67
N SER A 103 -3.35 22.64 24.20
CA SER A 103 -4.67 22.14 24.61
C SER A 103 -5.48 21.59 23.44
N GLU A 104 -5.41 22.24 22.27
CA GLU A 104 -6.10 21.83 21.05
C GLU A 104 -5.49 20.55 20.47
N LEU A 105 -4.16 20.44 20.45
CA LEU A 105 -3.45 19.23 20.03
C LEU A 105 -3.85 18.02 20.90
N LYS A 106 -3.91 18.20 22.22
CA LYS A 106 -4.36 17.13 23.13
C LYS A 106 -5.79 16.67 22.82
N LYS A 107 -6.70 17.60 22.50
CA LYS A 107 -8.07 17.26 22.08
C LYS A 107 -8.08 16.47 20.77
N ARG A 108 -7.30 16.90 19.78
CA ARG A 108 -7.16 16.19 18.49
C ARG A 108 -6.56 14.80 18.64
N GLU A 109 -5.56 14.65 19.50
CA GLU A 109 -4.93 13.36 19.78
C GLU A 109 -5.93 12.37 20.38
N MET A 110 -6.68 12.79 21.40
CA MET A 110 -7.74 11.97 21.99
C MET A 110 -8.81 11.57 20.95
N GLN A 111 -9.19 12.50 20.08
CA GLN A 111 -10.15 12.22 19.01
C GLN A 111 -9.61 11.20 18.00
N ASN A 112 -8.37 11.36 17.56
CA ASN A 112 -7.70 10.44 16.64
C ASN A 112 -7.61 9.01 17.24
N ASP A 113 -7.33 8.88 18.52
CA ASP A 113 -7.30 7.59 19.21
C ASP A 113 -8.68 6.92 19.27
N LEU A 114 -9.74 7.70 19.49
CA LEU A 114 -11.11 7.18 19.43
C LEU A 114 -11.45 6.69 18.02
N ASP A 115 -11.13 7.46 16.99
CA ASP A 115 -11.47 7.11 15.62
C ASP A 115 -10.63 5.92 15.11
N ARG A 116 -9.37 5.81 15.52
CA ARG A 116 -8.54 4.61 15.31
C ARG A 116 -9.19 3.37 15.93
N LYS A 117 -9.66 3.46 17.18
CA LYS A 117 -10.34 2.34 17.86
C LYS A 117 -11.62 1.94 17.13
N LYS A 118 -12.45 2.91 16.70
CA LYS A 118 -13.68 2.64 15.91
C LYS A 118 -13.35 1.92 14.61
N LEU A 119 -12.36 2.41 13.86
CA LEU A 119 -11.94 1.81 12.59
C LEU A 119 -11.47 0.36 12.76
N ILE A 120 -10.73 0.06 13.83
CA ILE A 120 -10.30 -1.32 14.14
C ILE A 120 -11.52 -2.22 14.37
N ILE A 121 -12.50 -1.76 15.14
CA ILE A 121 -13.72 -2.52 15.41
C ILE A 121 -14.49 -2.78 14.11
N GLU A 122 -14.64 -1.76 13.27
CA GLU A 122 -15.37 -1.88 12.00
C GLU A 122 -14.65 -2.79 11.00
N LYS A 123 -13.33 -2.70 10.88
CA LYS A 123 -12.53 -3.65 10.09
C LYS A 123 -12.72 -5.10 10.54
N ARG A 124 -12.76 -5.36 11.85
CA ARG A 124 -13.01 -6.71 12.39
C ARG A 124 -14.42 -7.20 12.05
N LYS A 125 -15.44 -6.34 12.20
CA LYS A 125 -16.83 -6.68 11.83
C LYS A 125 -16.94 -7.01 10.34
N ASN A 126 -16.32 -6.22 9.48
CA ASN A 126 -16.31 -6.45 8.03
C ASN A 126 -15.58 -7.75 7.66
N ALA A 127 -14.46 -8.07 8.34
CA ALA A 127 -13.77 -9.33 8.13
C ALA A 127 -14.64 -10.54 8.52
N ILE A 128 -15.29 -10.49 9.69
CA ILE A 128 -16.17 -11.57 10.17
C ILE A 128 -17.38 -11.76 9.24
N THR A 129 -18.03 -10.67 8.84
CA THR A 129 -19.18 -10.73 7.93
C THR A 129 -18.77 -11.26 6.56
N SER A 130 -17.65 -10.80 5.99
CA SER A 130 -17.11 -11.34 4.75
C SER A 130 -16.80 -12.83 4.84
N GLN A 131 -16.20 -13.29 5.95
CA GLN A 131 -15.90 -14.70 6.17
C GLN A 131 -17.19 -15.53 6.30
N SER A 132 -18.17 -15.03 7.04
CA SER A 132 -19.48 -15.67 7.19
C SER A 132 -20.22 -15.79 5.86
N LEU A 133 -20.19 -14.74 5.03
CA LEU A 133 -20.76 -14.76 3.67
C LEU A 133 -20.07 -15.82 2.80
N GLN A 134 -18.75 -15.95 2.87
CA GLN A 134 -18.03 -16.98 2.12
C GLN A 134 -18.42 -18.40 2.54
N THR A 135 -18.54 -18.66 3.84
CA THR A 135 -18.95 -19.98 4.35
C THR A 135 -20.39 -20.32 3.93
N THR A 136 -21.32 -19.37 4.04
CA THR A 136 -22.71 -19.59 3.65
C THR A 136 -22.86 -19.84 2.14
N MET A 137 -22.12 -19.10 1.31
CA MET A 137 -22.07 -19.36 -0.15
C MET A 137 -21.54 -20.76 -0.47
N LEU A 138 -20.48 -21.22 0.22
CA LEU A 138 -19.92 -22.55 0.01
C LEU A 138 -20.93 -23.65 0.39
N GLN A 139 -21.54 -23.53 1.57
CA GLN A 139 -22.57 -24.47 2.03
C GLN A 139 -23.75 -24.53 1.07
N GLN A 140 -24.18 -23.38 0.56
CA GLN A 140 -25.25 -23.31 -0.43
C GLN A 140 -24.87 -24.01 -1.74
N LYS A 141 -23.63 -23.80 -2.23
CA LYS A 141 -23.11 -24.49 -3.41
C LYS A 141 -23.08 -26.01 -3.22
N GLU A 142 -22.58 -26.48 -2.08
CA GLU A 142 -22.53 -27.91 -1.76
C GLU A 142 -23.93 -28.54 -1.68
N ALA A 143 -24.90 -27.81 -1.11
CA ALA A 143 -26.29 -28.24 -1.07
C ALA A 143 -26.90 -28.37 -2.48
N TYR A 144 -26.62 -27.42 -3.38
CA TYR A 144 -27.07 -27.51 -4.78
C TYR A 144 -26.40 -28.66 -5.53
N GLU A 145 -25.09 -28.88 -5.35
CA GLU A 145 -24.38 -30.01 -5.95
C GLU A 145 -24.91 -31.36 -5.43
N TYR A 146 -25.27 -31.44 -4.15
CA TYR A 146 -25.91 -32.62 -3.58
C TYR A 146 -27.29 -32.87 -4.20
N ALA A 147 -28.17 -31.87 -4.22
CA ALA A 147 -29.50 -31.99 -4.80
C ALA A 147 -29.45 -32.39 -6.29
N PHE A 148 -28.50 -31.82 -7.04
CA PHE A 148 -28.28 -32.17 -8.44
C PHE A 148 -27.91 -33.65 -8.61
N ARG A 149 -26.98 -34.18 -7.79
CA ARG A 149 -26.61 -35.61 -7.82
C ARG A 149 -27.79 -36.52 -7.51
N VAL A 150 -28.59 -36.17 -6.50
CA VAL A 150 -29.80 -36.96 -6.14
C VAL A 150 -30.78 -37.03 -7.31
N LEU A 151 -31.07 -35.90 -7.97
CA LEU A 151 -31.97 -35.87 -9.14
C LEU A 151 -31.42 -36.69 -10.31
N GLU A 152 -30.11 -36.69 -10.53
CA GLU A 152 -29.47 -37.46 -11.58
C GLU A 152 -29.53 -38.97 -11.30
N ASP A 153 -29.32 -39.37 -10.05
CA ASP A 153 -29.47 -40.75 -9.59
C ASP A 153 -30.93 -41.24 -9.74
N GLU A 154 -31.92 -40.44 -9.33
CA GLU A 154 -33.34 -40.75 -9.52
C GLU A 154 -33.67 -40.98 -11.00
N ARG A 155 -33.19 -40.09 -11.88
CA ARG A 155 -33.37 -40.24 -13.34
C ARG A 155 -32.75 -41.53 -13.85
N ASN A 156 -31.57 -41.90 -13.36
CA ASN A 156 -30.89 -43.13 -13.78
C ASN A 156 -31.61 -44.38 -13.27
N VAL A 157 -32.13 -44.36 -12.03
CA VAL A 157 -32.98 -45.43 -11.49
C VAL A 157 -34.23 -45.62 -12.35
N MET A 158 -34.91 -44.53 -12.75
CA MET A 158 -36.06 -44.62 -13.65
C MET A 158 -35.70 -45.29 -14.97
N LYS A 159 -34.59 -44.88 -15.61
CA LYS A 159 -34.10 -45.53 -16.85
C LYS A 159 -33.88 -47.03 -16.67
N ILE A 160 -33.24 -47.43 -15.57
CA ILE A 160 -33.00 -48.86 -15.26
C ILE A 160 -34.33 -49.61 -15.10
N GLN A 161 -35.30 -49.02 -14.39
CA GLN A 161 -36.61 -49.63 -14.20
C GLN A 161 -37.35 -49.80 -15.53
N THR A 162 -37.32 -48.80 -16.41
CA THR A 162 -37.90 -48.88 -17.76
C THR A 162 -37.25 -50.00 -18.57
N LEU A 163 -35.92 -50.10 -18.57
CA LEU A 163 -35.20 -51.17 -19.28
C LEU A 163 -35.56 -52.55 -18.73
N ARG A 164 -35.67 -52.69 -17.39
CA ARG A 164 -36.06 -53.95 -16.75
C ARG A 164 -37.46 -54.39 -17.17
N MET A 165 -38.41 -53.46 -17.25
CA MET A 165 -39.77 -53.74 -17.74
C MET A 165 -39.75 -54.25 -19.19
N GLY A 166 -39.00 -53.57 -20.08
CA GLY A 166 -38.88 -54.01 -21.47
C GLY A 166 -38.24 -55.41 -21.62
N ILE A 167 -37.25 -55.74 -20.79
CA ILE A 167 -36.65 -57.09 -20.77
C ILE A 167 -37.68 -58.14 -20.33
N LEU A 168 -38.47 -57.84 -19.29
CA LEU A 168 -39.53 -58.73 -18.79
C LEU A 168 -40.60 -58.99 -19.85
N GLU A 169 -41.04 -57.95 -20.57
CA GLU A 169 -42.01 -58.07 -21.66
C GLU A 169 -41.47 -58.94 -22.80
N ARG A 170 -40.22 -58.70 -23.22
CA ARG A 170 -39.55 -59.56 -24.22
C ARG A 170 -39.42 -61.00 -23.74
N LYS A 171 -39.05 -61.22 -22.48
CA LYS A 171 -38.95 -62.57 -21.90
C LYS A 171 -40.30 -63.29 -21.97
N ARG A 172 -41.39 -62.63 -21.58
CA ARG A 172 -42.76 -63.18 -21.69
C ARG A 172 -43.13 -63.47 -23.15
N SER A 173 -42.74 -62.60 -24.08
CA SER A 173 -42.96 -62.82 -25.51
C SER A 173 -42.22 -64.07 -26.01
N CYS A 174 -40.97 -64.28 -25.59
CA CYS A 174 -40.20 -65.48 -25.93
C CYS A 174 -40.77 -66.74 -25.26
N GLU A 175 -41.19 -66.64 -24.00
CA GLU A 175 -41.78 -67.74 -23.24
C GLU A 175 -43.11 -68.19 -23.86
N TYR A 176 -43.93 -67.24 -24.33
CA TYR A 176 -45.13 -67.54 -25.11
C TYR A 176 -44.79 -68.22 -26.44
N ALA A 177 -43.75 -67.74 -27.16
CA ALA A 177 -43.31 -68.34 -28.42
C ALA A 177 -42.74 -69.77 -28.26
N LEU A 178 -42.07 -70.06 -27.13
CA LEU A 178 -41.57 -71.41 -26.81
C LEU A 178 -42.73 -72.36 -26.48
N ARG A 179 -43.73 -71.91 -25.74
CA ARG A 179 -44.91 -72.73 -25.40
C ARG A 179 -45.73 -73.14 -26.62
N THR A 180 -45.67 -72.37 -27.71
CA THR A 180 -46.30 -72.73 -29.00
C THR A 180 -45.47 -73.70 -29.84
N SER A 181 -44.18 -73.92 -29.51
CA SER A 181 -43.29 -74.81 -30.24
C SER A 181 -43.11 -76.20 -29.61
N GLU A 182 -43.39 -76.36 -28.31
CA GLU A 182 -43.20 -77.65 -27.61
C GLU A 182 -44.27 -78.72 -27.95
N ASP A 183 -45.38 -78.36 -28.60
CA ASP A 183 -46.51 -79.27 -28.88
C ASP A 183 -46.47 -79.93 -30.28
N GLN A 184 -45.39 -79.79 -31.06
CA GLN A 184 -45.24 -80.43 -32.37
C GLN A 184 -44.19 -81.55 -32.35
N GLN A 185 -44.61 -82.77 -32.01
CA GLN A 185 -43.81 -83.97 -32.28
C GLN A 185 -43.97 -84.38 -33.74
N GLU A 186 -42.89 -84.32 -34.53
CA GLU A 186 -42.86 -84.89 -35.88
C GLU A 186 -42.70 -86.42 -35.79
N ILE A 187 -43.70 -87.15 -36.26
CA ILE A 187 -43.75 -88.63 -36.28
C ILE A 187 -43.57 -89.08 -37.73
N ILE A 188 -42.84 -90.19 -37.96
CA ILE A 188 -42.74 -90.79 -39.30
C ILE A 188 -44.11 -91.32 -39.72
N ASP A 189 -44.55 -90.92 -40.91
CA ASP A 189 -45.78 -91.43 -41.51
C ASP A 189 -45.53 -92.81 -42.14
N ASP A 190 -46.04 -93.86 -41.50
CA ASP A 190 -45.87 -95.25 -41.94
C ASP A 190 -46.63 -95.54 -43.27
N GLU A 191 -47.50 -94.63 -43.73
CA GLU A 191 -48.18 -94.73 -45.03
C GLU A 191 -47.45 -93.99 -46.17
N ASP A 192 -46.29 -93.37 -45.92
CA ASP A 192 -45.53 -92.67 -46.97
C ASP A 192 -45.18 -93.63 -48.13
N GLU A 193 -45.72 -93.31 -49.31
CA GLU A 193 -45.59 -94.14 -50.51
C GLU A 193 -44.13 -94.39 -50.91
N LYS A 194 -43.23 -93.43 -50.64
CA LYS A 194 -41.81 -93.57 -50.98
C LYS A 194 -41.09 -94.49 -50.01
N LEU A 195 -41.37 -94.38 -48.71
CA LEU A 195 -40.82 -95.29 -47.70
C LEU A 195 -41.33 -96.72 -47.91
N ASN A 196 -42.62 -96.90 -48.22
CA ASN A 196 -43.19 -98.21 -48.52
C ASN A 196 -42.67 -98.81 -49.84
N GLY A 197 -42.47 -97.99 -50.88
CA GLY A 197 -41.80 -98.42 -52.11
C GLY A 197 -40.37 -98.91 -51.86
N LEU A 198 -39.61 -98.17 -51.05
CA LEU A 198 -38.23 -98.49 -50.70
C LEU A 198 -38.13 -99.81 -49.91
N LYS A 199 -39.07 -100.05 -49.00
CA LYS A 199 -39.21 -101.31 -48.25
C LYS A 199 -39.51 -102.50 -49.16
N ASN A 200 -40.42 -102.33 -50.13
CA ASN A 200 -40.80 -103.40 -51.05
C ASN A 200 -39.71 -103.75 -52.07
N GLU A 201 -38.95 -102.75 -52.54
CA GLU A 201 -37.93 -102.94 -53.58
C GLU A 201 -36.56 -103.38 -53.02
N LEU A 202 -36.14 -102.82 -51.88
CA LEU A 202 -34.79 -102.99 -51.33
C LEU A 202 -34.76 -103.74 -49.99
N GLY A 203 -35.94 -104.05 -49.43
CA GLY A 203 -36.10 -104.82 -48.20
C GLY A 203 -36.04 -104.00 -46.91
N GLU A 204 -36.41 -104.65 -45.81
CA GLU A 204 -36.61 -104.05 -44.48
C GLU A 204 -35.37 -103.34 -43.93
N VAL A 205 -34.17 -103.84 -44.26
CA VAL A 205 -32.91 -103.29 -43.74
C VAL A 205 -32.68 -101.88 -44.25
N VAL A 206 -33.02 -101.60 -45.51
CA VAL A 206 -32.84 -100.27 -46.12
C VAL A 206 -33.91 -99.31 -45.61
N TYR A 207 -35.15 -99.79 -45.46
CA TYR A 207 -36.23 -99.03 -44.81
C TYR A 207 -35.80 -98.56 -43.41
N LEU A 208 -35.34 -99.50 -42.57
CA LEU A 208 -34.93 -99.19 -41.20
C LEU A 208 -33.73 -98.23 -41.16
N ALA A 209 -32.76 -98.38 -42.05
CA ALA A 209 -31.61 -97.48 -42.13
C ALA A 209 -32.05 -96.04 -42.49
N VAL A 210 -32.99 -95.88 -43.43
CA VAL A 210 -33.51 -94.58 -43.85
C VAL A 210 -34.36 -93.94 -42.76
N THR A 211 -35.29 -94.67 -42.16
CA THR A 211 -36.14 -94.13 -41.08
C THR A 211 -35.29 -93.76 -39.85
N THR A 212 -34.31 -94.58 -39.50
CA THR A 212 -33.37 -94.27 -38.41
C THR A 212 -32.57 -93.00 -38.72
N ALA A 213 -32.03 -92.86 -39.93
CA ALA A 213 -31.30 -91.65 -40.32
C ALA A 213 -32.19 -90.40 -40.31
N LEU A 214 -33.47 -90.51 -40.72
CA LEU A 214 -34.43 -89.41 -40.65
C LEU A 214 -34.74 -89.00 -39.21
N MET A 215 -34.91 -89.97 -38.30
CA MET A 215 -35.10 -89.70 -36.87
C MET A 215 -33.84 -89.06 -36.26
N GLU A 216 -32.64 -89.59 -36.54
CA GLU A 216 -31.38 -89.06 -36.04
C GLU A 216 -31.12 -87.62 -36.51
N ILE A 217 -31.47 -87.30 -37.77
CA ILE A 217 -31.38 -85.92 -38.28
C ILE A 217 -32.36 -84.99 -37.54
N ASN A 218 -33.56 -85.47 -37.23
CA ASN A 218 -34.55 -84.68 -36.50
C ASN A 218 -34.16 -84.44 -35.04
N ASP A 219 -33.59 -85.44 -34.37
CA ASP A 219 -33.06 -85.31 -33.01
C ASP A 219 -31.85 -84.37 -32.95
N TYR A 220 -31.03 -84.37 -34.00
CA TYR A 220 -29.80 -83.59 -34.05
C TYR A 220 -30.01 -82.12 -34.49
N ASN A 221 -30.83 -81.87 -35.51
CA ASN A 221 -31.12 -80.54 -36.05
C ASN A 221 -32.56 -80.45 -36.61
N PRO A 222 -33.58 -80.37 -35.73
CA PRO A 222 -34.99 -80.49 -36.13
C PRO A 222 -35.43 -79.39 -37.10
N SER A 223 -34.98 -78.15 -36.88
CA SER A 223 -35.40 -77.01 -37.72
C SER A 223 -34.64 -76.91 -39.05
N GLY A 224 -33.41 -77.41 -39.12
CA GLY A 224 -32.52 -77.15 -40.26
C GLY A 224 -32.35 -78.32 -41.23
N ARG A 225 -32.32 -79.57 -40.75
CA ARG A 225 -32.10 -80.79 -41.56
C ARG A 225 -30.87 -80.77 -42.50
N PHE A 226 -29.85 -79.97 -42.19
CA PHE A 226 -28.54 -79.95 -42.86
C PHE A 226 -27.40 -80.22 -41.87
N ILE A 227 -26.26 -80.68 -42.39
CA ILE A 227 -25.04 -80.96 -41.61
C ILE A 227 -24.53 -79.65 -40.99
N ILE A 228 -24.48 -79.60 -39.65
CA ILE A 228 -23.90 -78.47 -38.91
C ILE A 228 -22.43 -78.78 -38.60
N PRO A 229 -21.48 -77.91 -39.00
CA PRO A 229 -20.10 -78.03 -38.55
C PRO A 229 -20.01 -77.88 -37.03
N GLU A 230 -19.51 -78.91 -36.35
CA GLU A 230 -19.26 -78.86 -34.90
C GLU A 230 -17.79 -78.64 -34.57
N LEU A 231 -17.57 -77.93 -33.46
CA LEU A 231 -16.25 -77.81 -32.87
C LEU A 231 -15.92 -79.12 -32.14
N TRP A 232 -14.82 -79.78 -32.53
CA TRP A 232 -14.42 -81.06 -31.96
C TRP A 232 -13.13 -80.95 -31.14
N ASN A 233 -13.13 -81.52 -29.93
CA ASN A 233 -11.92 -81.66 -29.12
C ASN A 233 -11.22 -82.98 -29.48
N PHE A 234 -10.21 -82.91 -30.34
CA PHE A 234 -9.46 -84.08 -30.80
C PHE A 234 -8.68 -84.81 -29.71
N ARG A 235 -8.35 -84.18 -28.58
CA ARG A 235 -7.65 -84.87 -27.48
C ARG A 235 -8.57 -85.77 -26.68
N GLU A 236 -9.79 -85.29 -26.44
CA GLU A 236 -10.77 -85.98 -25.61
C GLU A 236 -11.78 -86.79 -26.43
N GLY A 237 -11.72 -86.69 -27.77
CA GLY A 237 -12.58 -87.44 -28.67
C GLY A 237 -14.05 -87.09 -28.53
N LYS A 238 -14.39 -85.83 -28.21
CA LYS A 238 -15.77 -85.37 -27.99
C LYS A 238 -16.01 -83.96 -28.52
N ARG A 239 -17.30 -83.57 -28.61
CA ARG A 239 -17.73 -82.21 -28.94
C ARG A 239 -17.14 -81.19 -27.96
N ALA A 240 -16.52 -80.15 -28.50
CA ALA A 240 -15.93 -79.07 -27.72
C ALA A 240 -17.01 -78.08 -27.26
N THR A 241 -16.92 -77.68 -26.00
CA THR A 241 -17.78 -76.64 -25.42
C THR A 241 -17.29 -75.24 -25.80
N LEU A 242 -18.19 -74.25 -25.80
CA LEU A 242 -17.83 -72.86 -26.06
C LEU A 242 -16.74 -72.34 -25.10
N LYS A 243 -16.79 -72.78 -23.84
CA LYS A 243 -15.77 -72.44 -22.83
C LYS A 243 -14.40 -72.98 -23.22
N GLU A 244 -14.32 -74.21 -23.72
CA GLU A 244 -13.07 -74.81 -24.20
C GLU A 244 -12.55 -74.09 -25.45
N ALA A 245 -13.42 -73.75 -26.41
CA ALA A 245 -13.04 -73.01 -27.60
C ALA A 245 -12.49 -71.61 -27.28
N ILE A 246 -13.18 -70.85 -26.41
CA ILE A 246 -12.72 -69.53 -25.95
C ILE A 246 -11.39 -69.66 -25.19
N SER A 247 -11.27 -70.66 -24.32
CA SER A 247 -10.04 -70.89 -23.55
C SER A 247 -8.85 -71.22 -24.47
N PHE A 248 -9.08 -72.03 -25.52
CA PHE A 248 -8.05 -72.35 -26.51
C PHE A 248 -7.62 -71.12 -27.32
N LEU A 249 -8.56 -70.31 -27.81
CA LEU A 249 -8.27 -69.08 -28.55
C LEU A 249 -7.53 -68.06 -27.68
N LEU A 250 -7.93 -67.88 -26.43
CA LEU A 250 -7.22 -67.02 -25.48
C LEU A 250 -5.80 -67.52 -25.20
N GLY A 251 -5.59 -68.84 -25.15
CA GLY A 251 -4.28 -69.45 -25.02
C GLY A 251 -3.37 -69.16 -26.22
N GLN A 252 -3.88 -69.27 -27.45
CA GLN A 252 -3.13 -68.93 -28.66
C GLN A 252 -2.81 -67.44 -28.75
N LEU A 253 -3.78 -66.56 -28.48
CA LEU A 253 -3.55 -65.11 -28.47
C LEU A 253 -2.43 -64.71 -27.51
N LYS A 254 -2.42 -65.26 -26.29
CA LYS A 254 -1.37 -65.02 -25.30
C LYS A 254 -0.01 -65.53 -25.75
N SER A 255 0.08 -66.64 -26.48
CA SER A 255 1.36 -67.16 -26.98
C SER A 255 1.88 -66.37 -28.20
N THR A 256 1.00 -65.91 -29.10
CA THR A 256 1.39 -64.99 -30.20
C THR A 256 1.86 -63.63 -29.70
N LEU A 257 1.23 -63.06 -28.66
CA LEU A 257 1.65 -61.79 -28.08
C LEU A 257 3.02 -61.88 -27.37
N LYS A 258 3.36 -63.05 -26.80
CA LYS A 258 4.68 -63.29 -26.18
C LYS A 258 5.82 -63.47 -27.19
N ARG A 259 5.54 -63.78 -28.46
CA ARG A 259 6.55 -64.01 -29.50
C ARG A 259 6.94 -62.74 -30.29
N LYS A 260 6.27 -61.61 -30.02
CA LYS A 260 6.49 -60.28 -30.64
C LYS A 260 7.14 -59.25 -29.70
N ARG A 261 7.73 -59.70 -28.59
CA ARG A 261 8.60 -58.91 -27.70
C ARG A 261 10.00 -59.49 -27.73
#